data_AF-A0A814PL09-F1
#
_entry.id   AF-A0A814PL09-F1
#
_cell.length_a   1.000
_cell.length_b   1.000
_cell.length_c   1.000
_cell.angle_alpha   90.00
_cell.angle_beta   90.00
_cell.angle_gamma   90.00
#
_symmetry.space_group_name_H-M   'P 1'
#
loop_
_entity.id
_entity.type
_entity.pdbx_description
1 polymer ?
#
loop_
_entity_poly.entity_id
_entity_poly.type
_entity_poly.pdbx_seq_one_letter_code
_entity_poly.pdbx_strand_id
1 'polypeptide(L)'
;MVIHRWCPFLFPILPAFHHLFYVICSRLFSPCYIKTDSLFSWNYYRWWFLDRLWNNNTFWLQHILGTPFYNYYLRLCGARISLNTHIYTTTIDAPWLLEINDGSYIANETYLNCLYFNDDNTFNLSPIRIGSNCSIGTRSILFDGVHMQNNIIVQSMSSVTGFIASETIVDGEEHKSLPSDISIVQIGSCAAGEIYPIASRLYLQKIWLRQLVVSSFHHAWLLPTGYDYFYPFVLRWLGAHVEENVKLAEIDPFLSCPTNLLKLEMGVTPFGGVLIVPTELTLSGDHRVDQIILGSHTNLANGCSILPGSCLASETMIGNLTRVSRETKSKCREVFMGVPARTMPFQMPPRPEIQDQIKIIPFWHTCLSHFVSKCLLLSIYSFGGLASGSIIHTMLVCGLYRGRSYIRHQIIKQIIERMSQDHAQFICPSLGNTQWLIRLFRAYGAHIGENTIMPDIFSITDYHLMTVGDNVRVNVRTQMQGHSFEQRIFKLAPVSIGNSCVLMSYSIIMPGCKLMGNNRLYPMTLIMKNDQLPLNTHWKGIPALADATKHLPFENESIDIILCIEATHAFGEPVAIAQFANEVVRVLRLNGYLLWCDFCYMNGSDTSIYDLIANDELII
;
A
#
# COMPACT_ATOMS: atom_id res chain seq x y z
N MET A 1 -16.57 2.75 37.26
CA MET A 1 -15.98 1.43 37.60
C MET A 1 -17.06 0.32 37.73
N VAL A 2 -18.01 0.24 36.78
CA VAL A 2 -19.06 -0.83 36.75
C VAL A 2 -19.23 -1.41 35.33
N ILE A 3 -18.91 -0.63 34.28
CA ILE A 3 -18.91 -1.09 32.87
C ILE A 3 -17.79 -2.13 32.58
N HIS A 4 -16.76 -2.22 33.44
CA HIS A 4 -15.62 -3.12 33.23
C HIS A 4 -15.90 -4.62 33.50
N ARG A 5 -16.98 -4.97 34.22
CA ARG A 5 -17.24 -6.36 34.65
C ARG A 5 -18.01 -7.21 33.63
N TRP A 6 -18.76 -6.58 32.71
CA TRP A 6 -19.53 -7.27 31.67
C TRP A 6 -18.91 -7.18 30.28
N CYS A 7 -18.01 -6.21 30.06
CA CYS A 7 -17.32 -6.01 28.80
C CYS A 7 -16.55 -7.24 28.28
N PRO A 8 -15.78 -8.01 29.08
CA PRO A 8 -14.96 -9.10 28.55
C PRO A 8 -15.77 -10.33 28.07
N PHE A 9 -17.06 -10.46 28.40
CA PHE A 9 -17.89 -11.58 27.94
C PHE A 9 -18.67 -11.28 26.65
N LEU A 10 -19.00 -10.01 26.38
CA LEU A 10 -19.61 -9.58 25.10
C LEU A 10 -18.55 -9.33 24.02
N PHE A 11 -17.33 -8.94 24.41
CA PHE A 11 -16.24 -8.61 23.50
C PHE A 11 -15.80 -9.74 22.54
N PRO A 12 -15.81 -11.04 22.88
CA PRO A 12 -15.48 -12.11 21.92
C PRO A 12 -16.67 -12.54 21.03
N ILE A 13 -17.92 -12.27 21.44
CA ILE A 13 -19.12 -12.76 20.72
C ILE A 13 -19.36 -11.94 19.45
N LEU A 14 -19.23 -10.62 19.54
CA LEU A 14 -19.44 -9.71 18.41
C LEU A 14 -18.47 -9.97 17.23
N PRO A 15 -17.13 -10.06 17.44
CA PRO A 15 -16.20 -10.45 16.38
C PRO A 15 -16.51 -11.82 15.80
N ALA A 16 -16.85 -12.82 16.62
CA ALA A 16 -17.21 -14.15 16.13
C ALA A 16 -18.43 -14.11 15.20
N PHE A 17 -19.44 -13.30 15.53
CA PHE A 17 -20.59 -13.07 14.67
C PHE A 17 -20.21 -12.40 13.34
N HIS A 18 -19.38 -11.34 13.37
CA HIS A 18 -18.90 -10.66 12.15
C HIS A 18 -18.10 -11.60 11.23
N HIS A 19 -17.19 -12.40 11.82
CA HIS A 19 -16.42 -13.41 11.10
C HIS A 19 -17.33 -14.46 10.46
N LEU A 20 -18.28 -15.02 11.21
CA LEU A 20 -19.21 -16.02 10.71
C LEU A 20 -20.11 -15.46 9.61
N PHE A 21 -20.62 -14.24 9.81
CA PHE A 21 -21.46 -13.56 8.82
C PHE A 21 -20.71 -13.35 7.50
N TYR A 22 -19.45 -12.89 7.54
CA TYR A 22 -18.62 -12.78 6.36
C TYR A 22 -18.38 -14.12 5.67
N VAL A 23 -18.08 -15.18 6.43
CA VAL A 23 -17.89 -16.54 5.88
C VAL A 23 -19.14 -17.01 5.14
N ILE A 24 -20.32 -16.81 5.73
CA ILE A 24 -21.59 -17.18 5.07
C ILE A 24 -21.79 -16.37 3.79
N CYS A 25 -21.60 -15.05 3.84
CA CYS A 25 -21.76 -14.19 2.68
C CYS A 25 -20.75 -14.53 1.57
N SER A 26 -19.48 -14.73 1.89
CA SER A 26 -18.44 -15.09 0.92
C SER A 26 -18.76 -16.41 0.23
N ARG A 27 -19.30 -17.41 0.93
CA ARG A 27 -19.73 -18.68 0.32
C ARG A 27 -20.94 -18.57 -0.59
N LEU A 28 -21.84 -17.63 -0.33
CA LEU A 28 -23.07 -17.44 -1.12
C LEU A 28 -22.86 -16.50 -2.32
N PHE A 29 -22.04 -15.47 -2.16
CA PHE A 29 -21.97 -14.36 -3.10
C PHE A 29 -20.64 -14.24 -3.84
N SER A 30 -19.60 -15.02 -3.52
CA SER A 30 -18.28 -14.90 -4.18
C SER A 30 -18.38 -15.08 -5.70
N PRO A 31 -17.99 -14.07 -6.51
CA PRO A 31 -17.83 -14.25 -7.94
C PRO A 31 -16.61 -15.14 -8.23
N CYS A 32 -16.70 -15.91 -9.31
CA CYS A 32 -15.57 -16.69 -9.82
C CYS A 32 -14.56 -15.79 -10.54
N TYR A 33 -13.53 -16.40 -11.12
CA TYR A 33 -12.63 -15.73 -12.07
C TYR A 33 -13.41 -14.99 -13.15
N ILE A 34 -13.07 -13.72 -13.37
CA ILE A 34 -13.67 -12.86 -14.39
C ILE A 34 -12.53 -12.23 -15.20
N LYS A 35 -12.42 -12.62 -16.47
CA LYS A 35 -11.42 -12.04 -17.36
C LYS A 35 -11.68 -10.57 -17.65
N THR A 36 -12.94 -10.21 -17.93
CA THR A 36 -13.39 -8.83 -18.16
C THR A 36 -14.90 -8.77 -17.95
N ASP A 37 -15.39 -7.85 -17.13
CA ASP A 37 -16.83 -7.57 -16.95
C ASP A 37 -17.07 -6.08 -16.67
N SER A 38 -18.28 -5.59 -16.89
CA SER A 38 -18.64 -4.19 -16.67
C SER A 38 -18.66 -3.83 -15.18
N LEU A 39 -18.25 -2.61 -14.84
CA LEU A 39 -18.41 -2.05 -13.49
C LEU A 39 -19.86 -1.94 -13.00
N PHE A 40 -20.83 -2.05 -13.91
CA PHE A 40 -22.26 -2.03 -13.56
C PHE A 40 -22.89 -3.43 -13.59
N SER A 41 -22.07 -4.47 -13.74
CA SER A 41 -22.51 -5.86 -13.70
C SER A 41 -22.90 -6.31 -12.30
N TRP A 42 -23.75 -7.34 -12.22
CA TRP A 42 -24.06 -8.00 -10.95
C TRP A 42 -22.82 -8.60 -10.28
N ASN A 43 -21.83 -9.04 -11.06
CA ASN A 43 -20.59 -9.58 -10.52
C ASN A 43 -19.76 -8.52 -9.79
N TYR A 44 -19.69 -7.29 -10.34
CA TYR A 44 -19.07 -6.17 -9.64
C TYR A 44 -19.77 -5.89 -8.31
N TYR A 45 -21.10 -5.81 -8.31
CA TYR A 45 -21.87 -5.55 -7.08
C TYR A 45 -21.69 -6.65 -6.02
N ARG A 46 -21.57 -7.92 -6.44
CA ARG A 46 -21.25 -9.04 -5.55
C ARG A 46 -19.86 -8.91 -4.93
N TRP A 47 -18.83 -8.65 -5.74
CA TRP A 47 -17.47 -8.40 -5.24
C TRP A 47 -17.47 -7.19 -4.29
N TRP A 48 -18.06 -6.08 -4.71
CA TRP A 48 -18.15 -4.84 -3.93
C TRP A 48 -18.78 -5.10 -2.56
N PHE A 49 -19.91 -5.81 -2.52
CA PHE A 49 -20.59 -6.13 -1.27
C PHE A 49 -19.68 -6.92 -0.32
N LEU A 50 -18.97 -7.93 -0.84
CA LEU A 50 -18.05 -8.74 -0.05
C LEU A 50 -16.84 -7.93 0.42
N ASP A 51 -16.23 -7.13 -0.45
CA ASP A 51 -15.11 -6.26 -0.09
C ASP A 51 -15.51 -5.24 0.99
N ARG A 52 -16.73 -4.69 0.95
CA ARG A 52 -17.23 -3.82 2.03
C ARG A 52 -17.41 -4.56 3.36
N LEU A 53 -17.94 -5.78 3.34
CA LEU A 53 -18.01 -6.62 4.54
C LEU A 53 -16.61 -6.94 5.07
N TRP A 54 -15.64 -7.21 4.19
CA TRP A 54 -14.26 -7.49 4.56
C TRP A 54 -13.58 -6.30 5.23
N ASN A 55 -13.71 -5.10 4.65
CA ASN A 55 -13.15 -3.87 5.20
C ASN A 55 -13.73 -3.55 6.58
N ASN A 56 -15.03 -3.77 6.79
CA ASN A 56 -15.65 -3.65 8.12
C ASN A 56 -15.17 -4.73 9.10
N ASN A 57 -14.90 -5.94 8.61
CA ASN A 57 -14.43 -7.07 9.42
C ASN A 57 -12.93 -6.98 9.75
N THR A 58 -12.17 -6.20 9.00
CA THR A 58 -10.72 -5.97 9.22
C THR A 58 -10.43 -5.48 10.63
N PHE A 59 -11.33 -4.68 11.21
CA PHE A 59 -11.27 -4.26 12.60
C PHE A 59 -11.10 -5.44 13.58
N TRP A 60 -11.86 -6.51 13.37
CA TRP A 60 -11.85 -7.70 14.22
C TRP A 60 -10.72 -8.67 13.86
N LEU A 61 -10.33 -8.71 12.58
CA LEU A 61 -9.31 -9.63 12.08
C LEU A 61 -7.92 -9.41 12.72
N GLN A 62 -7.64 -8.20 13.18
CA GLN A 62 -6.36 -7.88 13.81
C GLN A 62 -6.06 -8.76 15.05
N HIS A 63 -7.10 -9.23 15.76
CA HIS A 63 -6.92 -10.08 16.95
C HIS A 63 -6.35 -11.46 16.64
N ILE A 64 -6.57 -11.96 15.42
CA ILE A 64 -6.13 -13.30 14.98
C ILE A 64 -5.03 -13.22 13.91
N LEU A 65 -4.69 -12.03 13.43
CA LEU A 65 -3.68 -11.78 12.40
C LEU A 65 -2.30 -12.34 12.78
N GLY A 66 -1.64 -13.01 11.84
CA GLY A 66 -0.35 -13.66 12.05
C GLY A 66 -0.42 -14.97 12.83
N THR A 67 -1.62 -15.45 13.20
CA THR A 67 -1.81 -16.74 13.89
C THR A 67 -2.34 -17.82 12.93
N PRO A 68 -2.16 -19.12 13.23
CA PRO A 68 -2.76 -20.19 12.44
C PRO A 68 -4.29 -20.10 12.31
N PHE A 69 -4.98 -19.48 13.27
CA PHE A 69 -6.43 -19.24 13.20
C PHE A 69 -6.83 -18.37 12.03
N TYR A 70 -5.97 -17.42 11.62
CA TYR A 70 -6.24 -16.58 10.46
C TYR A 70 -6.21 -17.38 9.16
N ASN A 71 -5.30 -18.36 9.04
CA ASN A 71 -5.26 -19.26 7.89
C ASN A 71 -6.54 -20.10 7.81
N TYR A 72 -7.01 -20.65 8.94
CA TYR A 72 -8.29 -21.37 8.99
C TYR A 72 -9.46 -20.47 8.56
N TYR A 73 -9.49 -19.23 9.05
CA TYR A 73 -10.52 -18.27 8.70
C TYR A 73 -10.53 -17.95 7.19
N LEU A 74 -9.36 -17.69 6.58
CA LEU A 74 -9.26 -17.47 5.13
C LEU A 74 -9.70 -18.69 4.32
N ARG A 75 -9.38 -19.91 4.76
CA ARG A 75 -9.87 -21.15 4.14
C ARG A 75 -11.38 -21.31 4.23
N LEU A 76 -11.98 -20.91 5.36
CA LEU A 76 -13.43 -20.85 5.48
C LEU A 76 -14.04 -19.85 4.48
N CYS A 77 -13.36 -18.74 4.21
CA CYS A 77 -13.75 -17.76 3.18
C CYS A 77 -13.57 -18.26 1.75
N GLY A 78 -12.94 -19.43 1.53
CA GLY A 78 -12.75 -20.05 0.22
C GLY A 78 -11.30 -20.10 -0.28
N ALA A 79 -10.36 -19.51 0.44
CA ALA A 79 -8.95 -19.50 0.07
C ALA A 79 -8.32 -20.91 0.13
N ARG A 80 -7.32 -21.17 -0.71
CA ARG A 80 -6.49 -22.38 -0.67
C ARG A 80 -5.14 -22.05 -0.07
N ILE A 81 -5.06 -22.10 1.25
CA ILE A 81 -3.87 -21.67 2.01
C ILE A 81 -3.34 -22.84 2.84
N SER A 82 -2.03 -23.05 2.82
CA SER A 82 -1.39 -24.03 3.68
C SER A 82 -1.45 -23.63 5.16
N LEU A 83 -1.42 -24.62 6.06
CA LEU A 83 -1.43 -24.34 7.50
C LEU A 83 -0.12 -23.73 8.00
N ASN A 84 1.01 -24.01 7.33
CA ASN A 84 2.33 -23.45 7.70
C ASN A 84 2.65 -22.14 6.96
N THR A 85 1.66 -21.49 6.33
CA THR A 85 1.80 -20.15 5.76
C THR A 85 1.67 -19.11 6.86
N HIS A 86 2.39 -18.00 6.79
CA HIS A 86 2.26 -16.89 7.73
C HIS A 86 1.77 -15.64 7.03
N ILE A 87 0.59 -15.15 7.41
CA ILE A 87 -0.05 -14.00 6.76
C ILE A 87 -0.29 -12.89 7.78
N TYR A 88 0.38 -11.77 7.56
CA TYR A 88 0.36 -10.58 8.40
C TYR A 88 -0.39 -9.40 7.77
N THR A 89 -1.13 -9.65 6.71
CA THR A 89 -1.94 -8.61 6.07
C THR A 89 -3.43 -8.93 6.17
N THR A 90 -4.22 -7.88 6.34
CA THR A 90 -5.68 -7.91 6.19
C THR A 90 -6.13 -7.24 4.89
N THR A 91 -5.22 -6.67 4.11
CA THR A 91 -5.53 -5.96 2.86
C THR A 91 -5.61 -6.94 1.70
N ILE A 92 -6.74 -7.65 1.65
CA ILE A 92 -7.08 -8.69 0.69
C ILE A 92 -8.47 -8.38 0.15
N ASP A 93 -8.62 -8.23 -1.16
CA ASP A 93 -9.88 -7.82 -1.79
C ASP A 93 -10.79 -9.02 -2.15
N ALA A 94 -10.22 -10.17 -2.48
CA ALA A 94 -10.96 -11.40 -2.79
C ALA A 94 -10.27 -12.63 -2.18
N PRO A 95 -10.45 -12.90 -0.86
CA PRO A 95 -9.82 -14.03 -0.18
C PRO A 95 -10.08 -15.38 -0.86
N TRP A 96 -11.25 -15.57 -1.48
CA TRP A 96 -11.64 -16.80 -2.16
C TRP A 96 -10.86 -17.08 -3.46
N LEU A 97 -10.08 -16.12 -3.97
CA LEU A 97 -9.24 -16.26 -5.17
C LEU A 97 -7.75 -16.43 -4.84
N LEU A 98 -7.41 -16.59 -3.55
CA LEU A 98 -6.03 -16.77 -3.12
C LEU A 98 -5.65 -18.25 -3.05
N GLU A 99 -4.50 -18.57 -3.64
CA GLU A 99 -3.81 -19.85 -3.49
C GLU A 99 -2.41 -19.59 -2.95
N ILE A 100 -2.10 -20.07 -1.74
CA ILE A 100 -0.79 -19.88 -1.10
C ILE A 100 -0.30 -21.22 -0.57
N ASN A 101 0.82 -21.68 -1.12
CA ASN A 101 1.42 -22.96 -0.76
C ASN A 101 2.27 -22.89 0.53
N ASP A 102 2.81 -24.05 0.90
CA ASP A 102 3.45 -24.28 2.20
C ASP A 102 4.72 -23.46 2.43
N GLY A 103 4.94 -23.04 3.68
CA GLY A 103 6.16 -22.33 4.09
C GLY A 103 6.25 -20.87 3.63
N SER A 104 5.22 -20.33 2.98
CA SER A 104 5.25 -18.96 2.47
C SER A 104 4.89 -17.91 3.52
N TYR A 105 5.54 -16.75 3.43
CA TYR A 105 5.41 -15.63 4.35
C TYR A 105 4.91 -14.37 3.62
N ILE A 106 3.87 -13.74 4.15
CA ILE A 106 3.29 -12.49 3.65
C ILE A 106 3.37 -11.45 4.77
N ALA A 107 4.16 -10.41 4.56
CA ALA A 107 4.41 -9.37 5.55
C ALA A 107 3.25 -8.37 5.73
N ASN A 108 3.38 -7.51 6.74
CA ASN A 108 2.42 -6.46 7.07
C ASN A 108 2.14 -5.51 5.90
N GLU A 109 0.90 -5.02 5.83
CA GLU A 109 0.43 -4.07 4.82
C GLU A 109 0.71 -4.50 3.37
N THR A 110 0.86 -5.80 3.11
CA THR A 110 0.95 -6.33 1.75
C THR A 110 -0.43 -6.36 1.11
N TYR A 111 -0.58 -5.77 -0.07
CA TYR A 111 -1.84 -5.72 -0.80
C TYR A 111 -1.92 -6.89 -1.75
N LEU A 112 -2.90 -7.76 -1.53
CA LEU A 112 -3.24 -8.84 -2.45
C LEU A 112 -4.46 -8.36 -3.25
N ASN A 113 -4.21 -7.75 -4.40
CA ASN A 113 -5.24 -7.16 -5.26
C ASN A 113 -5.60 -8.14 -6.37
N CYS A 114 -6.67 -8.90 -6.19
CA CYS A 114 -7.26 -9.74 -7.23
C CYS A 114 -8.12 -8.93 -8.21
N LEU A 115 -8.50 -7.70 -7.87
CA LEU A 115 -9.28 -6.79 -8.71
C LEU A 115 -8.36 -5.80 -9.44
N TYR A 116 -8.60 -5.66 -10.75
CA TYR A 116 -7.98 -4.63 -11.58
C TYR A 116 -9.02 -3.84 -12.38
N PHE A 117 -8.85 -2.53 -12.46
CA PHE A 117 -9.74 -1.63 -13.19
C PHE A 117 -9.15 -1.25 -14.56
N ASN A 118 -9.93 -1.48 -15.63
CA ASN A 118 -9.55 -1.14 -17.00
C ASN A 118 -10.05 0.27 -17.39
N ASP A 119 -9.51 0.78 -18.51
CA ASP A 119 -9.81 2.14 -19.01
C ASP A 119 -11.23 2.30 -19.57
N ASP A 120 -11.91 1.21 -19.90
CA ASP A 120 -13.20 1.16 -20.63
C ASP A 120 -14.41 0.90 -19.71
N ASN A 121 -14.32 1.25 -18.43
CA ASN A 121 -15.33 0.95 -17.40
C ASN A 121 -15.57 -0.55 -17.18
N THR A 122 -14.55 -1.36 -17.44
CA THR A 122 -14.56 -2.78 -17.10
C THR A 122 -13.57 -3.09 -15.98
N PHE A 123 -13.68 -4.27 -15.40
CA PHE A 123 -12.77 -4.78 -14.39
C PHE A 123 -12.41 -6.23 -14.67
N ASN A 124 -11.25 -6.63 -14.17
CA ASN A 124 -10.77 -8.00 -14.16
C ASN A 124 -10.74 -8.48 -12.71
N LEU A 125 -11.10 -9.74 -12.48
CA LEU A 125 -11.00 -10.38 -11.18
C LEU A 125 -10.26 -11.70 -11.36
N SER A 126 -8.97 -11.70 -11.04
CA SER A 126 -8.04 -12.79 -11.34
C SER A 126 -7.41 -13.38 -10.07
N PRO A 127 -7.19 -14.71 -9.99
CA PRO A 127 -6.58 -15.33 -8.83
C PRO A 127 -5.11 -14.95 -8.67
N ILE A 128 -4.66 -14.91 -7.41
CA ILE A 128 -3.24 -14.76 -7.05
C ILE A 128 -2.75 -16.12 -6.55
N ARG A 129 -1.69 -16.63 -7.17
CA ARG A 129 -1.08 -17.93 -6.86
C ARG A 129 0.34 -17.74 -6.37
N ILE A 130 0.61 -18.15 -5.14
CA ILE A 130 1.91 -18.05 -4.49
C ILE A 130 2.43 -19.46 -4.21
N GLY A 131 3.60 -19.78 -4.77
CA GLY A 131 4.33 -21.03 -4.57
C GLY A 131 4.77 -21.26 -3.13
N SER A 132 5.45 -22.38 -2.90
CA SER A 132 5.99 -22.76 -1.59
C SER A 132 7.25 -21.97 -1.26
N ASN A 133 7.47 -21.72 0.04
CA ASN A 133 8.63 -20.99 0.56
C ASN A 133 8.84 -19.61 -0.09
N CYS A 134 7.75 -18.96 -0.51
CA CYS A 134 7.80 -17.61 -1.04
C CYS A 134 7.73 -16.60 0.09
N SER A 135 8.43 -15.48 -0.06
CA SER A 135 8.54 -14.46 0.98
C SER A 135 8.21 -13.11 0.38
N ILE A 136 7.12 -12.50 0.83
CA ILE A 136 6.66 -11.21 0.33
C ILE A 136 6.87 -10.14 1.39
N GLY A 137 7.70 -9.16 1.04
CA GLY A 137 8.12 -8.08 1.91
C GLY A 137 7.01 -7.09 2.24
N THR A 138 7.27 -6.30 3.28
CA THR A 138 6.30 -5.36 3.86
C THR A 138 5.86 -4.32 2.85
N ARG A 139 4.58 -3.94 2.85
CA ARG A 139 4.02 -2.97 1.90
C ARG A 139 4.24 -3.35 0.44
N SER A 140 4.33 -4.64 0.09
CA SER A 140 4.34 -5.03 -1.32
C SER A 140 2.93 -5.04 -1.89
N ILE A 141 2.79 -4.91 -3.20
CA ILE A 141 1.51 -4.98 -3.90
C ILE A 141 1.61 -6.11 -4.93
N LEU A 142 0.72 -7.10 -4.83
CA LEU A 142 0.54 -8.15 -5.82
C LEU A 142 -0.74 -7.87 -6.59
N PHE A 143 -0.62 -7.83 -7.91
CA PHE A 143 -1.74 -7.58 -8.83
C PHE A 143 -2.49 -8.86 -9.20
N ASP A 144 -3.60 -8.66 -9.91
CA ASP A 144 -4.47 -9.72 -10.33
C ASP A 144 -3.73 -10.65 -11.31
N GLY A 145 -3.96 -11.95 -11.18
CA GLY A 145 -3.36 -12.94 -12.07
C GLY A 145 -1.88 -13.24 -11.79
N VAL A 146 -1.30 -12.68 -10.74
CA VAL A 146 0.06 -13.00 -10.32
C VAL A 146 0.19 -14.50 -10.05
N HIS A 147 1.23 -15.11 -10.64
CA HIS A 147 1.58 -16.49 -10.40
C HIS A 147 3.07 -16.60 -10.12
N MET A 148 3.40 -16.87 -8.86
CA MET A 148 4.75 -17.03 -8.34
C MET A 148 5.06 -18.50 -8.15
N GLN A 149 6.16 -18.99 -8.72
CA GLN A 149 6.70 -20.31 -8.43
C GLN A 149 7.37 -20.37 -7.04
N ASN A 150 7.92 -21.52 -6.66
CA ASN A 150 8.48 -21.74 -5.33
C ASN A 150 9.77 -20.95 -5.10
N ASN A 151 10.10 -20.70 -3.82
CA ASN A 151 11.35 -20.08 -3.37
C ASN A 151 11.60 -18.65 -3.90
N ILE A 152 10.53 -17.88 -4.12
CA ILE A 152 10.64 -16.48 -4.58
C ILE A 152 10.64 -15.52 -3.40
N ILE A 153 11.55 -14.55 -3.42
CA ILE A 153 11.62 -13.48 -2.43
C ILE A 153 11.33 -12.15 -3.12
N VAL A 154 10.29 -11.47 -2.62
CA VAL A 154 9.87 -10.13 -3.04
C VAL A 154 10.24 -9.18 -1.92
N GLN A 155 11.03 -8.15 -2.22
CA GLN A 155 11.45 -7.21 -1.20
C GLN A 155 10.33 -6.26 -0.75
N SER A 156 10.49 -5.66 0.43
CA SER A 156 9.56 -4.67 0.95
C SER A 156 9.40 -3.46 0.01
N MET A 157 8.18 -2.95 -0.13
CA MET A 157 7.77 -1.87 -1.03
C MET A 157 7.97 -2.19 -2.52
N SER A 158 7.69 -3.44 -2.93
CA SER A 158 7.73 -3.87 -4.34
C SER A 158 6.34 -4.04 -4.95
N SER A 159 6.22 -3.85 -6.26
CA SER A 159 5.00 -4.15 -7.03
C SER A 159 5.21 -5.36 -7.93
N VAL A 160 4.31 -6.33 -7.90
CA VAL A 160 4.44 -7.61 -8.59
C VAL A 160 3.27 -7.83 -9.54
N THR A 161 3.58 -8.12 -10.81
CA THR A 161 2.61 -8.41 -11.87
C THR A 161 3.02 -9.67 -12.63
N GLY A 162 2.04 -10.37 -13.21
CA GLY A 162 2.29 -11.48 -14.13
C GLY A 162 2.89 -12.75 -13.51
N PHE A 163 3.59 -13.52 -14.33
CA PHE A 163 4.21 -14.78 -13.94
C PHE A 163 5.66 -14.58 -13.51
N ILE A 164 6.03 -15.12 -12.35
CA ILE A 164 7.41 -15.11 -11.86
C ILE A 164 7.91 -16.55 -11.73
N ALA A 165 8.98 -16.85 -12.45
CA ALA A 165 9.64 -18.15 -12.42
C ALA A 165 10.47 -18.35 -11.14
N SER A 166 10.72 -19.61 -10.78
CA SER A 166 11.56 -20.00 -9.65
C SER A 166 12.98 -19.47 -9.87
N GLU A 167 13.62 -19.01 -8.79
CA GLU A 167 14.96 -18.38 -8.74
C GLU A 167 15.02 -16.87 -8.94
N THR A 168 13.90 -16.20 -9.22
CA THR A 168 13.88 -14.73 -9.32
C THR A 168 13.79 -14.07 -7.94
N ILE A 169 14.83 -13.34 -7.52
CA ILE A 169 14.69 -12.31 -6.49
C ILE A 169 14.10 -11.10 -7.20
N VAL A 170 12.88 -10.70 -6.84
CA VAL A 170 12.28 -9.48 -7.39
C VAL A 170 12.85 -8.32 -6.60
N ASP A 171 13.98 -7.83 -7.09
CA ASP A 171 14.69 -6.67 -6.57
C ASP A 171 14.57 -5.50 -7.55
N GLY A 172 14.46 -4.30 -7.00
CA GLY A 172 14.45 -3.06 -7.79
C GLY A 172 15.81 -2.76 -8.44
N GLU A 173 16.90 -3.42 -8.00
CA GLU A 173 18.22 -3.44 -8.64
C GLU A 173 18.98 -4.74 -8.31
N GLU A 174 19.74 -5.27 -9.28
CA GLU A 174 20.57 -6.49 -9.20
C GLU A 174 21.54 -6.49 -8.01
N HIS A 175 21.66 -7.60 -7.24
CA HIS A 175 22.96 -8.02 -6.68
C HIS A 175 23.02 -9.50 -6.24
N LYS A 176 24.27 -10.01 -6.26
CA LYS A 176 24.77 -11.38 -6.31
C LYS A 176 24.33 -12.31 -5.16
N SER A 177 24.08 -13.56 -5.54
CA SER A 177 23.97 -14.77 -4.70
C SER A 177 25.01 -14.84 -3.57
N LEU A 178 24.57 -15.20 -2.36
CA LEU A 178 25.43 -15.61 -1.24
C LEU A 178 25.02 -17.01 -0.73
N PRO A 179 25.95 -17.74 -0.10
CA PRO A 179 25.99 -19.20 -0.14
C PRO A 179 25.11 -19.87 0.92
N SER A 180 24.69 -21.08 0.57
CA SER A 180 24.17 -22.12 1.44
C SER A 180 25.18 -22.51 2.52
N ASP A 181 24.86 -22.25 3.78
CA ASP A 181 25.16 -23.10 4.96
C ASP A 181 25.00 -22.27 6.24
N ILE A 182 23.83 -22.32 6.90
CA ILE A 182 23.74 -22.08 8.37
C ILE A 182 22.65 -22.98 8.97
N SER A 183 23.04 -23.71 10.01
CA SER A 183 22.23 -24.53 10.90
C SER A 183 21.36 -23.69 11.85
N ILE A 184 20.09 -24.06 11.98
CA ILE A 184 19.06 -23.40 12.79
C ILE A 184 19.10 -23.94 14.24
N VAL A 185 19.25 -23.07 15.24
CA VAL A 185 19.14 -23.39 16.68
C VAL A 185 18.21 -22.39 17.39
N GLN A 186 17.56 -22.86 18.46
CA GLN A 186 16.26 -22.44 18.96
C GLN A 186 16.29 -21.80 20.38
N ILE A 187 15.35 -20.86 20.62
CA ILE A 187 14.66 -20.46 21.90
C ILE A 187 15.30 -19.39 22.83
N GLY A 188 14.64 -18.22 22.97
CA GLY A 188 14.21 -17.67 24.28
C GLY A 188 14.77 -16.30 24.76
N SER A 189 13.87 -15.31 24.88
CA SER A 189 14.01 -13.92 25.41
C SER A 189 14.53 -12.87 24.41
N CYS A 190 13.68 -11.93 23.95
CA CYS A 190 14.02 -11.03 22.83
C CYS A 190 15.11 -10.00 23.21
N ALA A 191 16.37 -10.41 23.11
CA ALA A 191 17.50 -9.54 22.82
C ALA A 191 17.59 -9.30 21.30
N ALA A 192 18.16 -8.17 20.88
CA ALA A 192 18.42 -7.91 19.46
C ALA A 192 19.27 -9.06 18.87
N GLY A 193 18.86 -9.63 17.73
CA GLY A 193 19.62 -10.68 17.03
C GLY A 193 19.18 -12.14 17.27
N GLU A 194 18.03 -12.42 17.90
CA GLU A 194 17.54 -13.80 18.10
C GLU A 194 16.56 -14.30 17.03
N ILE A 195 16.62 -15.61 16.72
CA ILE A 195 15.77 -16.34 15.77
C ILE A 195 14.83 -17.30 16.52
N TYR A 196 13.54 -17.35 16.16
CA TYR A 196 12.54 -18.22 16.80
C TYR A 196 11.74 -19.02 15.76
N PRO A 197 11.38 -20.30 16.01
CA PRO A 197 10.47 -21.01 15.13
C PRO A 197 9.05 -20.49 15.24
N ILE A 198 8.43 -20.36 14.07
CA ILE A 198 7.15 -19.69 13.86
C ILE A 198 5.96 -20.49 14.44
N ALA A 199 6.15 -21.78 14.74
CA ALA A 199 5.16 -22.63 15.40
C ALA A 199 5.37 -22.77 16.92
N SER A 200 6.34 -22.07 17.51
CA SER A 200 6.64 -22.22 18.94
C SER A 200 5.55 -21.62 19.84
N ARG A 201 5.26 -22.29 20.96
CA ARG A 201 4.33 -21.79 21.98
C ARG A 201 4.70 -20.38 22.46
N LEU A 202 6.00 -20.08 22.52
CA LEU A 202 6.53 -18.79 22.94
C LEU A 202 6.21 -17.67 21.93
N TYR A 203 6.36 -17.96 20.63
CA TYR A 203 5.99 -17.04 19.56
C TYR A 203 4.47 -16.78 19.53
N LEU A 204 3.65 -17.83 19.65
CA LEU A 204 2.20 -17.69 19.71
C LEU A 204 1.76 -16.87 20.93
N GLN A 205 2.37 -17.07 22.10
CA GLN A 205 2.12 -16.26 23.29
C GLN A 205 2.53 -14.80 23.10
N LYS A 206 3.70 -14.53 22.52
CA LYS A 206 4.17 -13.17 22.26
C LYS A 206 3.31 -12.43 21.23
N ILE A 207 2.93 -13.08 20.14
CA ILE A 207 2.03 -12.50 19.15
C ILE A 207 0.66 -12.25 19.76
N TRP A 208 0.12 -13.22 20.49
CA TRP A 208 -1.19 -13.04 21.10
C TRP A 208 -1.21 -11.90 22.14
N LEU A 209 -0.18 -11.82 23.00
CA LEU A 209 0.00 -10.69 23.91
C LEU A 209 0.15 -9.37 23.17
N ARG A 210 0.92 -9.34 22.07
CA ARG A 210 1.08 -8.16 21.23
C ARG A 210 -0.24 -7.76 20.56
N GLN A 211 -1.01 -8.72 20.03
CA GLN A 211 -2.32 -8.44 19.44
C GLN A 211 -3.32 -7.98 20.51
N LEU A 212 -3.23 -8.46 21.75
CA LEU A 212 -4.02 -7.94 22.85
C LEU A 212 -3.65 -6.50 23.19
N VAL A 213 -2.35 -6.17 23.25
CA VAL A 213 -1.89 -4.78 23.47
C VAL A 213 -2.33 -3.89 22.32
N VAL A 214 -1.97 -4.23 21.08
CA VAL A 214 -2.36 -3.49 19.88
C VAL A 214 -3.87 -3.30 19.87
N SER A 215 -4.67 -4.35 19.96
CA SER A 215 -6.12 -4.21 19.88
C SER A 215 -6.77 -3.46 21.05
N SER A 216 -6.19 -3.53 22.26
CA SER A 216 -6.69 -2.77 23.42
C SER A 216 -6.45 -1.27 23.25
N PHE A 217 -5.37 -0.87 22.58
CA PHE A 217 -5.01 0.54 22.38
C PHE A 217 -5.48 1.11 21.03
N HIS A 218 -5.51 0.29 19.98
CA HIS A 218 -5.71 0.71 18.60
C HIS A 218 -7.08 1.38 18.38
N HIS A 219 -8.10 1.03 19.17
CA HIS A 219 -9.44 1.61 18.96
C HIS A 219 -10.28 1.89 20.22
N ALA A 220 -10.02 1.27 21.37
CA ALA A 220 -10.79 1.57 22.60
C ALA A 220 -10.40 2.94 23.20
N TRP A 221 -9.18 3.41 22.94
CA TRP A 221 -8.62 4.68 23.43
C TRP A 221 -7.83 5.41 22.34
N LEU A 222 -8.45 5.69 21.19
CA LEU A 222 -8.01 6.79 20.30
C LEU A 222 -8.29 8.15 20.98
N LEU A 223 -7.66 8.35 22.13
CA LEU A 223 -7.31 9.64 22.72
C LEU A 223 -6.18 10.25 21.84
N PRO A 224 -5.98 11.58 21.84
CA PRO A 224 -5.87 12.45 20.66
C PRO A 224 -5.03 11.98 19.46
N THR A 225 -5.59 12.02 18.25
CA THR A 225 -4.79 12.31 17.04
C THR A 225 -4.28 13.75 17.10
N GLY A 226 -2.96 13.91 17.24
CA GLY A 226 -2.27 15.20 17.30
C GLY A 226 -1.13 15.16 18.29
N TYR A 227 0.09 15.49 17.86
CA TYR A 227 1.37 15.50 18.59
C TYR A 227 1.26 15.69 20.12
N ASP A 228 0.99 14.60 20.84
CA ASP A 228 0.73 14.64 22.27
C ASP A 228 1.85 13.97 23.08
N TYR A 229 1.85 14.27 24.38
CA TYR A 229 2.77 13.71 25.35
C TYR A 229 2.26 12.39 25.95
N PHE A 230 1.04 11.97 25.58
CA PHE A 230 0.39 10.78 26.14
C PHE A 230 0.93 9.51 25.47
N TYR A 231 1.06 9.49 24.15
CA TYR A 231 1.61 8.32 23.45
C TYR A 231 3.04 7.95 23.89
N PRO A 232 4.00 8.90 24.02
CA PRO A 232 5.30 8.61 24.62
C PRO A 232 5.23 7.99 26.02
N PHE A 233 4.28 8.42 26.86
CA PHE A 233 4.07 7.85 28.18
C PHE A 233 3.60 6.38 28.10
N VAL A 234 2.64 6.08 27.23
CA VAL A 234 2.16 4.71 26.99
C VAL A 234 3.30 3.81 26.50
N LEU A 235 4.12 4.29 25.55
CA LEU A 235 5.26 3.52 25.04
C LEU A 235 6.31 3.24 26.14
N ARG A 236 6.63 4.21 27.01
CA ARG A 236 7.51 3.99 28.17
C ARG A 236 6.94 2.96 29.13
N TRP A 237 5.63 3.04 29.41
CA TRP A 237 4.94 2.08 30.26
C TRP A 237 5.00 0.65 29.68
N LEU A 238 4.95 0.53 28.36
CA LEU A 238 5.13 -0.73 27.63
C LEU A 238 6.61 -1.14 27.49
N GLY A 239 7.58 -0.39 28.03
CA GLY A 239 9.00 -0.75 28.05
C GLY A 239 9.85 -0.21 26.90
N ALA A 240 9.35 0.72 26.09
CA ALA A 240 10.17 1.40 25.08
C ALA A 240 11.07 2.47 25.70
N HIS A 241 12.26 2.66 25.13
CA HIS A 241 13.14 3.76 25.51
C HIS A 241 12.75 5.02 24.72
N VAL A 242 11.97 5.90 25.36
CA VAL A 242 11.48 7.14 24.75
C VAL A 242 11.90 8.33 25.61
N GLU A 243 12.76 9.18 25.06
CA GLU A 243 13.25 10.39 25.73
C GLU A 243 12.15 11.43 26.00
N GLU A 244 12.50 12.45 26.79
CA GLU A 244 11.61 13.59 27.05
C GLU A 244 11.43 14.43 25.77
N ASN A 245 10.25 15.07 25.63
CA ASN A 245 9.89 15.90 24.47
C ASN A 245 9.75 15.19 23.11
N VAL A 246 9.67 13.86 23.09
CA VAL A 246 9.14 13.13 21.92
C VAL A 246 7.65 13.43 21.77
N LYS A 247 7.19 13.69 20.54
CA LYS A 247 5.78 13.92 20.23
C LYS A 247 5.37 13.01 19.09
N LEU A 248 4.31 12.24 19.29
CA LEU A 248 3.83 11.30 18.28
C LEU A 248 2.47 11.76 17.78
N ALA A 249 2.29 11.82 16.46
CA ALA A 249 1.00 12.11 15.84
C ALA A 249 0.07 10.88 15.88
N GLU A 250 0.66 9.70 15.74
CA GLU A 250 0.00 8.38 15.74
C GLU A 250 0.84 7.42 16.59
N ILE A 251 0.17 6.59 17.40
CA ILE A 251 0.84 5.55 18.21
C ILE A 251 0.88 4.19 17.48
N ASP A 252 -0.06 3.95 16.57
CA ASP A 252 -0.26 2.68 15.88
C ASP A 252 1.01 2.13 15.21
N PRO A 253 1.81 2.94 14.48
CA PRO A 253 3.06 2.47 13.89
C PRO A 253 4.01 1.85 14.90
N PHE A 254 4.06 2.41 16.11
CA PHE A 254 4.99 2.03 17.16
C PHE A 254 4.50 0.83 17.97
N LEU A 255 3.20 0.67 18.15
CA LEU A 255 2.61 -0.53 18.79
C LEU A 255 2.83 -1.79 17.95
N SER A 256 3.03 -1.61 16.64
CA SER A 256 3.42 -2.69 15.75
C SER A 256 4.88 -3.14 15.98
N CYS A 257 5.71 -2.44 16.74
CA CYS A 257 7.04 -2.91 17.11
C CYS A 257 7.05 -3.45 18.56
N PRO A 258 7.75 -4.55 18.88
CA PRO A 258 8.11 -4.86 20.26
C PRO A 258 8.79 -3.64 20.87
N THR A 259 8.14 -3.06 21.86
CA THR A 259 8.50 -1.76 22.44
C THR A 259 9.92 -1.75 23.01
N ASN A 260 10.38 -2.88 23.55
CA ASN A 260 11.76 -3.05 24.04
C ASN A 260 12.85 -2.97 22.95
N LEU A 261 12.48 -3.07 21.66
CA LEU A 261 13.39 -2.94 20.51
C LEU A 261 13.33 -1.56 19.85
N LEU A 262 12.63 -0.62 20.46
CA LEU A 262 12.44 0.72 19.94
C LEU A 262 13.13 1.75 20.83
N LYS A 263 14.08 2.50 20.26
CA LYS A 263 14.71 3.67 20.88
C LYS A 263 14.30 4.94 20.15
N LEU A 264 13.59 5.83 20.84
CA LEU A 264 13.17 7.15 20.34
C LEU A 264 13.87 8.25 21.12
N GLU A 265 14.72 9.02 20.44
CA GLU A 265 15.39 10.17 21.04
C GLU A 265 14.57 11.46 20.90
N MET A 266 15.04 12.54 21.54
CA MET A 266 14.34 13.81 21.69
C MET A 266 13.82 14.37 20.36
N GLY A 267 12.51 14.64 20.29
CA GLY A 267 11.90 15.39 19.18
C GLY A 267 11.80 14.62 17.85
N VAL A 268 11.87 13.28 17.86
CA VAL A 268 11.43 12.43 16.75
C VAL A 268 9.97 12.75 16.41
N THR A 269 9.69 12.95 15.12
CA THR A 269 8.39 13.43 14.63
C THR A 269 7.90 12.53 13.48
N PRO A 270 6.97 11.58 13.75
CA PRO A 270 6.34 10.78 12.71
C PRO A 270 5.13 11.47 12.09
N PHE A 271 4.96 11.30 10.78
CA PHE A 271 3.77 11.71 10.04
C PHE A 271 2.87 10.50 9.71
N GLY A 272 1.86 10.70 8.85
CA GLY A 272 0.79 9.73 8.65
C GLY A 272 1.26 8.47 7.95
N GLY A 273 0.90 7.30 8.49
CA GLY A 273 1.18 6.02 7.85
C GLY A 273 2.67 5.67 7.82
N VAL A 274 3.47 6.11 8.77
CA VAL A 274 4.81 5.53 9.02
C VAL A 274 4.63 4.05 9.40
N LEU A 275 5.50 3.16 8.95
CA LEU A 275 5.51 1.76 9.38
C LEU A 275 6.86 1.38 9.96
N ILE A 276 6.83 0.84 11.18
CA ILE A 276 8.01 0.34 11.88
C ILE A 276 7.91 -1.17 11.86
N VAL A 277 8.81 -1.80 11.11
CA VAL A 277 8.76 -3.23 10.87
C VAL A 277 9.61 -3.91 11.95
N PRO A 278 9.01 -4.75 12.82
CA PRO A 278 9.75 -5.38 13.91
C PRO A 278 10.62 -6.54 13.47
N THR A 279 10.23 -7.17 12.36
CA THR A 279 10.80 -8.42 11.88
C THR A 279 10.80 -8.43 10.36
N GLU A 280 11.93 -8.81 9.77
CA GLU A 280 12.06 -8.99 8.33
C GLU A 280 12.55 -10.40 8.07
N LEU A 281 12.06 -11.02 6.98
CA LEU A 281 12.57 -12.31 6.56
C LEU A 281 13.86 -12.09 5.77
N THR A 282 14.92 -12.78 6.17
CA THR A 282 16.20 -12.73 5.44
C THR A 282 16.10 -13.54 4.15
N LEU A 283 17.05 -13.30 3.24
CA LEU A 283 17.22 -14.11 2.03
C LEU A 283 17.46 -15.61 2.33
N SER A 284 17.91 -15.94 3.54
CA SER A 284 18.07 -17.32 4.04
C SER A 284 16.78 -17.97 4.55
N GLY A 285 15.66 -17.23 4.60
CA GLY A 285 14.39 -17.73 5.14
C GLY A 285 14.24 -17.60 6.66
N ASP A 286 15.19 -16.94 7.35
CA ASP A 286 15.13 -16.73 8.79
C ASP A 286 14.36 -15.43 9.12
N HIS A 287 13.59 -15.47 10.21
CA HIS A 287 13.01 -14.26 10.77
C HIS A 287 14.07 -13.50 11.57
N ARG A 288 14.44 -12.33 11.08
CA ARG A 288 15.37 -11.44 11.78
C ARG A 288 14.62 -10.37 12.56
N VAL A 289 14.98 -10.25 13.83
CA VAL A 289 14.46 -9.24 14.76
C VAL A 289 15.65 -8.39 15.23
N ASP A 290 15.54 -7.08 15.13
CA ASP A 290 16.65 -6.19 15.45
C ASP A 290 16.13 -4.85 15.98
N GLN A 291 16.99 -4.13 16.71
CA GLN A 291 16.61 -2.86 17.34
C GLN A 291 16.50 -1.76 16.29
N ILE A 292 15.56 -0.84 16.49
CA ILE A 292 15.40 0.38 15.68
C ILE A 292 15.71 1.58 16.55
N ILE A 293 16.66 2.40 16.08
CA ILE A 293 17.13 3.59 16.79
C ILE A 293 16.84 4.81 15.94
N LEU A 294 16.02 5.73 16.47
CA LEU A 294 15.69 7.00 15.84
C LEU A 294 16.37 8.13 16.61
N GLY A 295 17.39 8.72 15.99
CA GLY A 295 18.17 9.82 16.56
C GLY A 295 17.35 11.09 16.80
N SER A 296 17.89 11.97 17.63
CA SER A 296 17.23 13.21 18.05
C SER A 296 16.77 14.05 16.86
N HIS A 297 15.55 14.57 16.89
CA HIS A 297 14.97 15.45 15.86
C HIS A 297 14.80 14.81 14.47
N THR A 298 14.74 13.48 14.40
CA THR A 298 14.44 12.77 13.15
C THR A 298 12.99 12.98 12.72
N ASN A 299 12.77 13.32 11.44
CA ASN A 299 11.44 13.44 10.84
C ASN A 299 11.13 12.24 9.95
N LEU A 300 9.99 11.58 10.15
CA LEU A 300 9.56 10.43 9.35
C LEU A 300 8.32 10.77 8.55
N ALA A 301 8.47 11.08 7.27
CA ALA A 301 7.37 11.53 6.42
C ALA A 301 6.39 10.40 6.03
N ASN A 302 5.33 10.76 5.29
CA ASN A 302 4.18 9.89 5.07
C ASN A 302 4.56 8.60 4.34
N GLY A 303 4.06 7.47 4.83
CA GLY A 303 4.23 6.20 4.12
C GLY A 303 5.66 5.63 4.10
N CYS A 304 6.61 6.16 4.88
CA CYS A 304 7.95 5.56 4.97
C CYS A 304 7.94 4.25 5.75
N SER A 305 8.85 3.34 5.41
CA SER A 305 9.02 2.04 6.09
C SER A 305 10.41 1.97 6.71
N ILE A 306 10.47 1.72 8.02
CA ILE A 306 11.73 1.55 8.77
C ILE A 306 11.89 0.07 9.10
N LEU A 307 12.89 -0.57 8.51
CA LEU A 307 13.16 -2.00 8.64
C LEU A 307 14.03 -2.30 9.89
N PRO A 308 14.06 -3.56 10.37
CA PRO A 308 14.85 -3.93 11.54
C PRO A 308 16.34 -3.59 11.40
N GLY A 309 16.96 -3.10 12.48
CA GLY A 309 18.39 -2.78 12.51
C GLY A 309 18.72 -1.40 11.95
N SER A 310 17.71 -0.61 11.59
CA SER A 310 17.89 0.78 11.14
C SER A 310 18.33 1.67 12.31
N CYS A 311 19.45 2.38 12.12
CA CYS A 311 19.97 3.35 13.07
C CYS A 311 20.07 4.71 12.36
N LEU A 312 19.14 5.62 12.66
CA LEU A 312 19.09 6.96 12.09
C LEU A 312 19.80 7.96 13.00
N ALA A 313 20.71 8.74 12.42
CA ALA A 313 21.42 9.83 13.09
C ALA A 313 20.48 10.99 13.43
N SER A 314 20.92 11.86 14.33
CA SER A 314 20.17 13.05 14.70
C SER A 314 19.93 14.00 13.52
N GLU A 315 18.83 14.75 13.55
CA GLU A 315 18.40 15.71 12.53
C GLU A 315 18.22 15.11 11.13
N THR A 316 17.97 13.79 11.04
CA THR A 316 17.72 13.12 9.76
C THR A 316 16.28 13.34 9.29
N MET A 317 16.07 13.51 7.99
CA MET A 317 14.72 13.58 7.40
C MET A 317 14.51 12.41 6.42
N ILE A 318 13.49 11.60 6.68
CA ILE A 318 13.05 10.54 5.79
C ILE A 318 11.86 11.04 4.97
N GLY A 319 11.99 11.01 3.66
CA GLY A 319 10.97 11.46 2.69
C GLY A 319 9.77 10.52 2.61
N ASN A 320 8.74 10.96 1.88
CA ASN A 320 7.54 10.16 1.65
C ASN A 320 7.89 8.85 0.94
N LEU A 321 7.15 7.77 1.24
CA LEU A 321 7.31 6.45 0.62
C LEU A 321 8.75 5.93 0.59
N THR A 322 9.57 6.31 1.56
CA THR A 322 11.00 5.94 1.57
C THR A 322 11.24 4.67 2.39
N ARG A 323 12.05 3.74 1.85
CA ARG A 323 12.42 2.49 2.51
C ARG A 323 13.80 2.60 3.14
N VAL A 324 13.84 2.64 4.47
CA VAL A 324 15.09 2.64 5.26
C VAL A 324 15.40 1.23 5.72
N SER A 325 16.62 0.78 5.45
CA SER A 325 17.13 -0.51 5.89
C SER A 325 18.40 -0.33 6.73
N ARG A 326 18.92 -1.44 7.28
CA ARG A 326 20.20 -1.46 7.98
C ARG A 326 21.39 -0.96 7.14
N GLU A 327 21.27 -1.02 5.82
CA GLU A 327 22.32 -0.60 4.89
C GLU A 327 22.33 0.91 4.70
N THR A 328 21.22 1.58 5.06
CA THR A 328 21.09 3.02 5.04
C THR A 328 21.96 3.63 6.14
N LYS A 329 23.18 4.04 5.78
CA LYS A 329 24.07 4.80 6.66
C LYS A 329 23.66 6.27 6.66
N SER A 330 23.05 6.72 7.74
CA SER A 330 22.67 8.12 7.93
C SER A 330 23.76 8.95 8.60
N LYS A 331 23.97 10.18 8.13
CA LYS A 331 24.69 11.24 8.85
C LYS A 331 23.73 12.35 9.28
N CYS A 332 24.21 13.19 10.20
CA CYS A 332 23.44 14.32 10.71
C CYS A 332 22.99 15.26 9.57
N ARG A 333 21.72 15.69 9.59
CA ARG A 333 21.08 16.60 8.61
C ARG A 333 20.89 16.04 7.20
N GLU A 334 21.09 14.74 6.99
CA GLU A 334 20.82 14.13 5.69
C GLU A 334 19.31 13.96 5.44
N VAL A 335 18.93 14.10 4.18
CA VAL A 335 17.57 13.85 3.71
C VAL A 335 17.61 12.59 2.84
N PHE A 336 16.75 11.62 3.13
CA PHE A 336 16.65 10.37 2.37
C PHE A 336 15.34 10.31 1.59
N MET A 337 15.41 9.82 0.35
CA MET A 337 14.22 9.56 -0.48
C MET A 337 14.41 8.29 -1.33
N GLY A 338 13.32 7.57 -1.57
CA GLY A 338 13.28 6.46 -2.53
C GLY A 338 13.25 5.06 -1.90
N VAL A 339 13.20 4.06 -2.78
CA VAL A 339 13.20 2.62 -2.45
C VAL A 339 14.25 1.95 -3.34
N PRO A 340 15.45 1.62 -2.82
CA PRO A 340 15.94 1.87 -1.46
C PRO A 340 16.19 3.37 -1.18
N ALA A 341 16.25 3.75 0.11
CA ALA A 341 16.55 5.12 0.52
C ALA A 341 17.92 5.60 0.00
N ARG A 342 17.92 6.69 -0.76
CA ARG A 342 19.13 7.38 -1.26
C ARG A 342 19.23 8.78 -0.65
N THR A 343 20.45 9.22 -0.36
CA THR A 343 20.71 10.56 0.17
C THR A 343 20.45 11.61 -0.92
N MET A 344 19.68 12.63 -0.59
CA MET A 344 19.41 13.76 -1.48
C MET A 344 20.60 14.73 -1.51
N PRO A 345 20.81 15.47 -2.62
CA PRO A 345 21.93 16.40 -2.77
C PRO A 345 21.82 17.66 -1.90
N PHE A 346 20.75 17.79 -1.10
CA PHE A 346 20.51 18.90 -0.21
C PHE A 346 20.33 18.39 1.23
N GLN A 347 20.71 19.25 2.18
CA GLN A 347 20.60 18.96 3.60
C GLN A 347 19.39 19.65 4.23
N MET A 348 19.00 19.15 5.39
CA MET A 348 18.02 19.81 6.22
C MET A 348 18.58 21.16 6.70
N PRO A 349 17.84 22.27 6.52
CA PRO A 349 18.28 23.56 7.05
C PRO A 349 18.30 23.54 8.58
N PRO A 350 19.19 24.33 9.22
CA PRO A 350 19.30 24.37 10.67
C PRO A 350 17.98 24.78 11.31
N ARG A 351 17.60 24.07 12.37
CA ARG A 351 16.31 24.27 13.03
C ARG A 351 16.37 25.53 13.91
N PRO A 352 15.37 26.42 13.85
CA PRO A 352 15.21 27.42 14.89
C PRO A 352 14.78 26.75 16.21
N GLU A 353 15.37 27.16 17.33
CA GLU A 353 14.91 26.76 18.66
C GLU A 353 13.48 27.29 18.87
N ILE A 354 12.50 26.39 18.89
CA ILE A 354 11.13 26.72 19.30
C ILE A 354 10.93 26.05 20.65
N GLN A 355 10.81 26.87 21.70
CA GLN A 355 10.34 26.43 23.01
C GLN A 355 8.84 26.10 22.91
N ASP A 356 8.52 24.82 22.80
CA ASP A 356 7.15 24.36 22.93
C ASP A 356 6.76 24.33 24.40
N GLN A 357 5.93 25.29 24.84
CA GLN A 357 5.33 25.23 26.18
C GLN A 357 4.35 24.06 26.27
N ILE A 358 4.61 23.14 27.18
CA ILE A 358 3.69 22.05 27.56
C ILE A 358 2.44 22.70 28.18
N LYS A 359 1.31 22.65 27.48
CA LYS A 359 0.01 22.99 28.09
C LYS A 359 -0.69 21.69 28.47
N ILE A 360 -0.95 21.49 29.77
CA ILE A 360 -1.74 20.36 30.30
C ILE A 360 -3.23 20.49 29.95
N ILE A 361 -3.69 21.72 29.73
CA ILE A 361 -5.06 22.11 29.36
C ILE A 361 -5.59 21.37 28.09
N PRO A 362 -4.82 21.23 26.99
CA PRO A 362 -5.22 20.48 25.80
C PRO A 362 -5.64 19.02 26.02
N PHE A 363 -5.05 18.31 27.00
CA PHE A 363 -5.37 16.90 27.24
C PHE A 363 -6.81 16.74 27.72
N TRP A 364 -7.21 17.51 28.73
CA TRP A 364 -8.57 17.46 29.28
C TRP A 364 -9.63 17.91 28.28
N HIS A 365 -9.34 18.93 27.45
CA HIS A 365 -10.22 19.31 26.35
C HIS A 365 -10.41 18.18 25.34
N THR A 366 -9.36 17.39 25.09
CA THR A 366 -9.46 16.26 24.16
C THR A 366 -10.25 15.10 24.74
N CYS A 367 -10.01 14.74 26.01
CA CYS A 367 -10.81 13.72 26.70
C CYS A 367 -12.30 14.10 26.72
N LEU A 368 -12.60 15.38 27.03
CA LEU A 368 -13.97 15.88 27.05
C LEU A 368 -14.60 15.86 25.65
N SER A 369 -13.91 16.36 24.62
CA SER A 369 -14.45 16.34 23.25
C SER A 369 -14.66 14.93 22.72
N HIS A 370 -13.77 13.99 23.05
CA HIS A 370 -13.94 12.57 22.74
C HIS A 370 -15.19 12.01 23.42
N PHE A 371 -15.33 12.21 24.74
CA PHE A 371 -16.50 11.75 25.48
C PHE A 371 -17.80 12.31 24.90
N VAL A 372 -17.85 13.61 24.66
CA VAL A 372 -19.03 14.28 24.07
C VAL A 372 -19.33 13.74 22.66
N SER A 373 -18.32 13.57 21.80
CA SER A 373 -18.50 13.00 20.45
C SER A 373 -19.10 11.60 20.51
N LYS A 374 -18.57 10.72 21.36
CA LYS A 374 -19.07 9.34 21.50
C LYS A 374 -20.48 9.28 22.09
N CYS A 375 -20.81 10.13 23.06
CA CYS A 375 -22.17 10.24 23.58
C CYS A 375 -23.15 10.71 22.49
N LEU A 376 -22.77 11.71 21.68
CA LEU A 376 -23.57 12.17 20.54
C LEU A 376 -23.75 11.06 19.50
N LEU A 377 -22.68 10.36 19.14
CA LEU A 377 -22.73 9.23 18.21
C LEU A 377 -23.70 8.16 18.72
N LEU A 378 -23.51 7.68 19.94
CA LEU A 378 -24.40 6.68 20.54
C LEU A 378 -25.86 7.14 20.57
N SER A 379 -26.10 8.41 20.87
CA SER A 379 -27.45 8.98 20.88
C SER A 379 -28.08 9.00 19.48
N ILE A 380 -27.35 9.50 18.47
CA ILE A 380 -27.83 9.57 17.08
C ILE A 380 -28.22 8.17 16.58
N TYR A 381 -27.40 7.16 16.82
CA TYR A 381 -27.66 5.80 16.36
C TYR A 381 -28.68 5.05 17.21
N SER A 382 -28.82 5.37 18.49
CA SER A 382 -29.85 4.77 19.36
C SER A 382 -31.25 5.30 19.05
N PHE A 383 -31.39 6.61 18.80
CA PHE A 383 -32.69 7.23 18.53
C PHE A 383 -33.10 7.18 17.05
N GLY A 384 -32.15 7.35 16.13
CA GLY A 384 -32.42 7.27 14.69
C GLY A 384 -32.42 5.84 14.13
N GLY A 385 -31.85 4.87 14.85
CA GLY A 385 -31.49 3.58 14.26
C GLY A 385 -30.38 3.72 13.21
N LEU A 386 -29.89 2.59 12.69
CA LEU A 386 -28.72 2.56 11.80
C LEU A 386 -28.88 3.42 10.54
N ALA A 387 -30.02 3.31 9.84
CA ALA A 387 -30.22 4.00 8.56
C ALA A 387 -30.42 5.51 8.72
N SER A 388 -31.38 5.94 9.55
CA SER A 388 -31.65 7.38 9.71
C SER A 388 -30.57 8.09 10.52
N GLY A 389 -29.98 7.41 11.52
CA GLY A 389 -28.84 7.91 12.26
C GLY A 389 -27.63 8.19 11.36
N SER A 390 -27.34 7.31 10.39
CA SER A 390 -26.26 7.53 9.42
C SER A 390 -26.49 8.76 8.53
N ILE A 391 -27.72 8.99 8.09
CA ILE A 391 -28.09 10.17 7.29
C ILE A 391 -27.95 11.44 8.12
N ILE A 392 -28.51 11.46 9.34
CA ILE A 392 -28.44 12.61 10.26
C ILE A 392 -26.99 12.95 10.58
N HIS A 393 -26.17 11.94 10.91
CA HIS A 393 -24.75 12.12 11.21
C HIS A 393 -23.99 12.70 10.01
N THR A 394 -24.26 12.19 8.81
CA THR A 394 -23.65 12.71 7.57
C THR A 394 -24.03 14.15 7.29
N MET A 395 -25.32 14.50 7.39
CA MET A 395 -25.80 15.88 7.19
C MET A 395 -25.17 16.86 8.18
N LEU A 396 -25.10 16.46 9.46
CA LEU A 396 -24.53 17.27 10.52
C LEU A 396 -23.02 17.51 10.30
N VAL A 397 -22.26 16.46 9.97
CA VAL A 397 -20.82 16.58 9.71
C VAL A 397 -20.56 17.46 8.48
N CYS A 398 -21.31 17.30 7.39
CA CYS A 398 -21.16 18.12 6.19
C CYS A 398 -21.45 19.61 6.48
N GLY A 399 -22.52 19.90 7.21
CA GLY A 399 -22.89 21.27 7.59
C GLY A 399 -21.82 21.94 8.48
N LEU A 400 -21.34 21.21 9.49
CA LEU A 400 -20.33 21.72 10.42
C LEU A 400 -18.94 21.85 9.78
N TYR A 401 -18.58 20.96 8.85
CA TYR A 401 -17.30 21.01 8.15
C TYR A 401 -17.15 22.29 7.31
N ARG A 402 -18.19 22.67 6.54
CA ARG A 402 -18.20 23.91 5.76
C ARG A 402 -18.09 25.17 6.63
N GLY A 403 -18.66 25.14 7.83
CA GLY A 403 -18.61 26.24 8.79
C GLY A 403 -17.34 26.30 9.65
N ARG A 404 -16.45 25.30 9.58
CA ARG A 404 -15.33 25.11 10.53
C ARG A 404 -14.39 26.31 10.62
N SER A 405 -14.15 27.00 9.51
CA SER A 405 -13.28 28.19 9.46
C SER A 405 -13.83 29.38 10.27
N TYR A 406 -15.14 29.43 10.53
CA TYR A 406 -15.78 30.50 11.30
C TYR A 406 -15.88 30.20 12.80
N ILE A 407 -15.56 28.98 13.23
CA ILE A 407 -15.67 28.54 14.63
C ILE A 407 -14.40 28.93 15.39
N ARG A 408 -14.51 29.96 16.24
CA ARG A 408 -13.41 30.43 17.09
C ARG A 408 -13.19 29.59 18.35
N HIS A 409 -14.20 28.83 18.80
CA HIS A 409 -14.12 28.08 20.05
C HIS A 409 -13.42 26.73 19.87
N GLN A 410 -12.26 26.56 20.52
CA GLN A 410 -11.37 25.41 20.32
C GLN A 410 -12.01 24.05 20.66
N ILE A 411 -12.80 23.98 21.74
CA ILE A 411 -13.49 22.74 22.14
C ILE A 411 -14.51 22.30 21.07
N ILE A 412 -15.29 23.24 20.54
CA ILE A 412 -16.31 22.95 19.53
C ILE A 412 -15.63 22.44 18.25
N LYS A 413 -14.53 23.07 17.86
CA LYS A 413 -13.71 22.64 16.72
C LYS A 413 -13.20 21.20 16.90
N GLN A 414 -12.70 20.85 18.09
CA GLN A 414 -12.27 19.48 18.41
C GLN A 414 -13.42 18.46 18.38
N ILE A 415 -14.61 18.83 18.89
CA ILE A 415 -15.79 17.96 18.81
C ILE A 415 -16.15 17.68 17.35
N ILE A 416 -16.17 18.71 16.49
CA ILE A 416 -16.46 18.55 15.05
C ILE A 416 -15.43 17.65 14.37
N GLU A 417 -14.15 17.82 14.68
CA GLU A 417 -13.07 16.96 14.18
C GLU A 417 -13.30 15.50 14.60
N ARG A 418 -13.66 15.23 15.86
CA ARG A 418 -13.96 13.88 16.33
C ARG A 418 -15.21 13.29 15.70
N MET A 419 -16.27 14.06 15.54
CA MET A 419 -17.47 13.61 14.82
C MET A 419 -17.18 13.29 13.36
N SER A 420 -16.25 14.03 12.73
CA SER A 420 -15.80 13.75 11.35
C SER A 420 -14.98 12.47 11.29
N GLN A 421 -14.14 12.19 12.29
CA GLN A 421 -13.40 10.93 12.38
C GLN A 421 -14.32 9.74 12.65
N ASP A 422 -15.31 9.90 13.52
CA ASP A 422 -16.34 8.89 13.76
C ASP A 422 -17.09 8.59 12.45
N HIS A 423 -17.43 9.63 11.69
CA HIS A 423 -18.06 9.48 10.37
C HIS A 423 -17.16 8.75 9.36
N ALA A 424 -15.87 9.06 9.35
CA ALA A 424 -14.86 8.40 8.53
C ALA A 424 -14.64 6.93 8.89
N GLN A 425 -14.81 6.55 10.17
CA GLN A 425 -14.65 5.18 10.65
C GLN A 425 -15.90 4.32 10.48
N PHE A 426 -17.10 4.87 10.69
CA PHE A 426 -18.34 4.08 10.74
C PHE A 426 -19.14 4.11 9.42
N ILE A 427 -19.23 5.26 8.76
CA ILE A 427 -20.08 5.44 7.58
C ILE A 427 -19.27 5.32 6.29
N CYS A 428 -18.14 6.01 6.23
CA CYS A 428 -17.37 6.15 5.01
C CYS A 428 -16.82 4.85 4.43
N PRO A 429 -16.44 3.81 5.22
CA PRO A 429 -16.02 2.54 4.63
C PRO A 429 -17.10 1.91 3.76
N SER A 430 -18.38 2.11 4.11
CA SER A 430 -19.52 1.57 3.36
C SER A 430 -19.81 2.33 2.05
N LEU A 431 -19.32 3.56 1.91
CA LEU A 431 -19.53 4.40 0.72
C LEU A 431 -18.43 4.22 -0.34
N GLY A 432 -17.30 3.62 0.04
CA GLY A 432 -16.18 3.39 -0.86
C GLY A 432 -16.55 2.64 -2.14
N ASN A 433 -15.84 2.98 -3.23
CA ASN A 433 -16.07 2.48 -4.58
C ASN A 433 -17.47 2.77 -5.16
N THR A 434 -18.15 3.82 -4.69
CA THR A 434 -19.48 4.23 -5.18
C THR A 434 -19.56 5.72 -5.52
N GLN A 435 -20.56 6.08 -6.34
CA GLN A 435 -20.90 7.48 -6.64
C GLN A 435 -21.43 8.24 -5.40
N TRP A 436 -21.85 7.55 -4.34
CA TRP A 436 -22.30 8.19 -3.10
C TRP A 436 -21.16 8.85 -2.35
N LEU A 437 -19.96 8.23 -2.36
CA LEU A 437 -18.76 8.85 -1.79
C LEU A 437 -18.39 10.13 -2.55
N ILE A 438 -18.53 10.13 -3.88
CA ILE A 438 -18.28 11.33 -4.69
C ILE A 438 -19.26 12.46 -4.34
N ARG A 439 -20.55 12.15 -4.18
CA ARG A 439 -21.55 13.12 -3.71
C ARG A 439 -21.21 13.66 -2.32
N LEU A 440 -20.71 12.81 -1.43
CA LEU A 440 -20.24 13.22 -0.11
C LEU A 440 -19.03 14.17 -0.20
N PHE A 441 -18.04 13.89 -1.05
CA PHE A 441 -16.90 14.80 -1.27
C PHE A 441 -17.33 16.15 -1.84
N ARG A 442 -18.28 16.16 -2.80
CA ARG A 442 -18.89 17.40 -3.30
C ARG A 442 -19.62 18.15 -2.17
N ALA A 443 -20.27 17.43 -1.25
CA ALA A 443 -20.85 18.02 -0.06
C ALA A 443 -19.78 18.61 0.87
N TYR A 444 -18.59 18.00 1.00
CA TYR A 444 -17.46 18.59 1.72
C TYR A 444 -16.77 19.77 1.03
N GLY A 445 -17.10 20.03 -0.24
CA GLY A 445 -16.59 21.18 -1.00
C GLY A 445 -15.52 20.83 -2.04
N ALA A 446 -15.27 19.55 -2.31
CA ALA A 446 -14.42 19.14 -3.44
C ALA A 446 -15.15 19.30 -4.78
N HIS A 447 -14.39 19.63 -5.83
CA HIS A 447 -14.91 19.68 -7.20
C HIS A 447 -14.54 18.39 -7.93
N ILE A 448 -15.48 17.46 -8.05
CA ILE A 448 -15.22 16.14 -8.66
C ILE A 448 -16.21 15.90 -9.80
N GLY A 449 -15.70 15.55 -10.98
CA GLY A 449 -16.48 15.21 -12.18
C GLY A 449 -17.31 13.94 -12.05
N GLU A 450 -18.04 13.60 -13.11
CA GLU A 450 -18.91 12.43 -13.18
C GLU A 450 -18.11 11.14 -13.46
N ASN A 451 -18.74 10.00 -13.16
CA ASN A 451 -18.15 8.66 -13.37
C ASN A 451 -16.77 8.46 -12.73
N THR A 452 -16.42 9.21 -11.70
CA THR A 452 -15.20 9.02 -10.91
C THR A 452 -15.45 8.00 -9.81
N ILE A 453 -14.50 7.10 -9.55
CA ILE A 453 -14.59 6.09 -8.49
C ILE A 453 -13.39 6.25 -7.57
N MET A 454 -13.67 6.29 -6.26
CA MET A 454 -12.67 6.39 -5.20
C MET A 454 -12.92 5.32 -4.13
N PRO A 455 -11.87 4.73 -3.55
CA PRO A 455 -11.96 3.56 -2.67
C PRO A 455 -12.45 3.88 -1.27
N ASP A 456 -12.10 5.06 -0.75
CA ASP A 456 -12.36 5.47 0.62
C ASP A 456 -12.25 6.99 0.80
N ILE A 457 -12.64 7.46 1.99
CA ILE A 457 -12.58 8.87 2.38
C ILE A 457 -11.13 9.39 2.52
N PHE A 458 -10.17 8.51 2.75
CA PHE A 458 -8.76 8.88 2.96
C PHE A 458 -8.04 9.25 1.66
N SER A 459 -8.71 9.08 0.52
CA SER A 459 -8.19 9.46 -0.79
C SER A 459 -7.94 10.97 -0.93
N ILE A 460 -8.68 11.80 -0.18
CA ILE A 460 -8.55 13.26 -0.17
C ILE A 460 -8.37 13.75 1.26
N THR A 461 -7.32 14.53 1.53
CA THR A 461 -7.13 15.15 2.86
C THR A 461 -7.81 16.51 2.99
N ASP A 462 -7.74 17.34 1.94
CA ASP A 462 -8.21 18.73 1.94
C ASP A 462 -9.26 18.94 0.85
N TYR A 463 -10.52 18.57 1.13
CA TYR A 463 -11.60 18.54 0.13
C TYR A 463 -11.72 19.84 -0.66
N HIS A 464 -11.70 20.99 0.03
CA HIS A 464 -11.83 22.33 -0.55
C HIS A 464 -10.68 22.75 -1.49
N LEU A 465 -9.58 22.00 -1.51
CA LEU A 465 -8.41 22.25 -2.38
C LEU A 465 -8.35 21.28 -3.57
N MET A 466 -9.29 20.34 -3.67
CA MET A 466 -9.26 19.30 -4.70
C MET A 466 -10.19 19.60 -5.87
N THR A 467 -9.62 19.50 -7.07
CA THR A 467 -10.35 19.46 -8.34
C THR A 467 -10.01 18.16 -9.07
N VAL A 468 -11.02 17.35 -9.40
CA VAL A 468 -10.87 16.07 -10.09
C VAL A 468 -11.84 16.04 -11.27
N GLY A 469 -11.34 15.69 -12.46
CA GLY A 469 -12.10 15.61 -13.70
C GLY A 469 -13.08 14.42 -13.77
N ASP A 470 -13.62 14.22 -14.96
CA ASP A 470 -14.52 13.10 -15.28
C ASP A 470 -13.74 11.81 -15.50
N ASN A 471 -14.38 10.66 -15.23
CA ASN A 471 -13.85 9.32 -15.47
C ASN A 471 -12.50 9.02 -14.78
N VAL A 472 -12.21 9.66 -13.65
CA VAL A 472 -10.96 9.40 -12.90
C VAL A 472 -11.08 8.10 -12.10
N ARG A 473 -10.03 7.29 -12.11
CA ARG A 473 -9.94 6.05 -11.33
C ARG A 473 -8.90 6.22 -10.25
N VAL A 474 -9.31 6.11 -9.00
CA VAL A 474 -8.41 6.19 -7.85
C VAL A 474 -8.37 4.82 -7.19
N ASN A 475 -7.17 4.28 -6.99
CA ASN A 475 -6.98 3.01 -6.30
C ASN A 475 -6.71 3.20 -4.81
N VAL A 476 -6.86 2.11 -4.06
CA VAL A 476 -6.73 2.04 -2.60
C VAL A 476 -5.44 2.70 -2.11
N ARG A 477 -5.54 3.49 -1.02
CA ARG A 477 -4.43 4.22 -0.38
C ARG A 477 -3.75 5.28 -1.25
N THR A 478 -4.30 5.63 -2.41
CA THR A 478 -3.88 6.86 -3.10
C THR A 478 -4.17 8.06 -2.20
N GLN A 479 -3.25 9.01 -2.10
CA GLN A 479 -3.43 10.22 -1.30
C GLN A 479 -3.27 11.47 -2.15
N MET A 480 -4.35 12.23 -2.27
CA MET A 480 -4.34 13.59 -2.82
C MET A 480 -4.32 14.58 -1.64
N GLN A 481 -3.15 15.19 -1.41
CA GLN A 481 -2.98 16.11 -0.29
C GLN A 481 -2.82 17.56 -0.75
N GLY A 482 -3.65 18.45 -0.19
CA GLY A 482 -3.60 19.89 -0.42
C GLY A 482 -2.69 20.62 0.56
N HIS A 483 -2.12 19.91 1.53
CA HIS A 483 -1.23 20.47 2.53
C HIS A 483 0.13 19.77 2.59
N SER A 484 1.12 20.50 3.09
CA SER A 484 2.38 19.90 3.49
C SER A 484 2.96 20.67 4.69
N PHE A 485 3.63 19.92 5.56
CA PHE A 485 4.31 20.50 6.70
C PHE A 485 5.80 20.52 6.42
N GLU A 486 6.33 21.72 6.17
CA GLU A 486 7.75 21.94 5.87
C GLU A 486 8.33 22.82 6.96
N GLN A 487 9.41 22.41 7.61
CA GLN A 487 10.11 23.28 8.57
C GLN A 487 9.19 23.86 9.67
N ARG A 488 8.18 23.09 10.09
CA ARG A 488 7.12 23.52 11.01
C ARG A 488 6.15 24.59 10.49
N ILE A 489 6.20 24.90 9.20
CA ILE A 489 5.26 25.75 8.49
C ILE A 489 4.27 24.86 7.75
N PHE A 490 2.98 25.10 8.00
CA PHE A 490 1.90 24.45 7.29
C PHE A 490 1.61 25.22 5.99
N LYS A 491 1.91 24.61 4.84
CA LYS A 491 1.67 25.18 3.51
C LYS A 491 0.49 24.50 2.84
N LEU A 492 -0.37 25.29 2.23
CA LEU A 492 -1.54 24.84 1.48
C LEU A 492 -1.37 25.18 -0.01
N ALA A 493 -1.73 24.25 -0.89
CA ALA A 493 -1.84 24.51 -2.32
C ALA A 493 -2.89 23.58 -2.96
N PRO A 494 -3.67 24.08 -3.94
CA PRO A 494 -4.67 23.28 -4.64
C PRO A 494 -4.01 22.16 -5.47
N VAL A 495 -4.75 21.08 -5.69
CA VAL A 495 -4.36 19.98 -6.57
C VAL A 495 -5.46 19.76 -7.61
N SER A 496 -5.07 19.65 -8.88
CA SER A 496 -5.98 19.43 -10.01
C SER A 496 -5.64 18.17 -10.77
N ILE A 497 -6.62 17.26 -10.89
CA ILE A 497 -6.52 16.01 -11.64
C ILE A 497 -7.43 16.12 -12.88
N GLY A 498 -6.87 16.04 -14.08
CA GLY A 498 -7.60 16.08 -15.33
C GLY A 498 -8.43 14.83 -15.61
N ASN A 499 -9.21 14.86 -16.67
CA ASN A 499 -10.11 13.78 -17.04
C ASN A 499 -9.37 12.47 -17.33
N SER A 500 -10.03 11.34 -17.06
CA SER A 500 -9.56 10.00 -17.41
C SER A 500 -8.16 9.66 -16.87
N CYS A 501 -7.75 10.29 -15.77
CA CYS A 501 -6.53 9.91 -15.06
C CYS A 501 -6.75 8.63 -14.26
N VAL A 502 -5.70 7.81 -14.19
CA VAL A 502 -5.67 6.58 -13.40
C VAL A 502 -4.56 6.70 -12.36
N LEU A 503 -4.96 6.73 -11.10
CA LEU A 503 -4.05 6.82 -9.95
C LEU A 503 -3.97 5.45 -9.29
N MET A 504 -2.82 4.79 -9.39
CA MET A 504 -2.63 3.45 -8.82
C MET A 504 -2.35 3.50 -7.31
N SER A 505 -2.48 2.33 -6.67
CA SER A 505 -2.39 2.16 -5.22
C SER A 505 -1.12 2.78 -4.64
N TYR A 506 -1.26 3.40 -3.46
CA TYR A 506 -0.16 4.09 -2.76
C TYR A 506 0.48 5.26 -3.51
N SER A 507 -0.10 5.73 -4.62
CA SER A 507 0.39 6.97 -5.23
C SER A 507 0.11 8.16 -4.30
N ILE A 508 1.09 9.05 -4.17
CA ILE A 508 0.97 10.27 -3.35
C ILE A 508 1.12 11.47 -4.27
N ILE A 509 0.10 12.33 -4.27
CA ILE A 509 0.07 13.58 -5.03
C ILE A 509 0.24 14.73 -4.04
N MET A 510 1.37 15.43 -4.16
CA MET A 510 1.71 16.53 -3.25
C MET A 510 0.97 17.85 -3.58
N PRO A 511 0.99 18.85 -2.68
CA PRO A 511 0.29 20.11 -2.93
C PRO A 511 0.82 20.86 -4.16
N GLY A 512 -0.07 21.54 -4.88
CA GLY A 512 0.25 22.36 -6.05
C GLY A 512 0.33 21.59 -7.38
N CYS A 513 0.17 20.26 -7.36
CA CYS A 513 0.30 19.43 -8.55
C CYS A 513 -0.84 19.62 -9.55
N LYS A 514 -0.53 19.48 -10.83
CA LYS A 514 -1.53 19.49 -11.93
C LYS A 514 -1.31 18.32 -12.88
N LEU A 515 -2.29 17.42 -12.98
CA LEU A 515 -2.34 16.37 -13.99
C LEU A 515 -3.27 16.84 -15.11
N MET A 516 -2.77 16.98 -16.34
CA MET A 516 -3.54 17.59 -17.43
C MET A 516 -4.65 16.68 -17.99
N GLY A 517 -4.57 15.36 -17.80
CA GLY A 517 -5.57 14.40 -18.29
C GLY A 517 -4.94 13.18 -18.95
N ASN A 518 -5.64 12.03 -18.91
CA ASN A 518 -5.15 10.72 -19.36
C ASN A 518 -3.77 10.37 -18.76
N ASN A 519 -3.48 10.86 -17.56
CA ASN A 519 -2.25 10.56 -16.86
C ASN A 519 -2.38 9.23 -16.13
N ARG A 520 -1.35 8.38 -16.22
CA ARG A 520 -1.30 7.11 -15.50
C ARG A 520 -0.16 7.15 -14.48
N LEU A 521 -0.52 7.08 -13.21
CA LEU A 521 0.46 6.93 -12.14
C LEU A 521 0.58 5.45 -11.81
N TYR A 522 1.79 4.91 -11.84
CA TYR A 522 2.05 3.55 -11.39
C TYR A 522 1.98 3.44 -9.85
N PRO A 523 1.88 2.22 -9.30
CA PRO A 523 1.81 2.02 -7.85
C PRO A 523 3.01 2.66 -7.14
N MET A 524 2.78 3.18 -5.93
CA MET A 524 3.82 3.84 -5.12
C MET A 524 4.52 5.02 -5.80
N THR A 525 3.87 5.66 -6.77
CA THR A 525 4.45 6.85 -7.42
C THR A 525 4.29 8.09 -6.55
N LEU A 526 5.37 8.84 -6.34
CA LEU A 526 5.35 10.12 -5.62
C LEU A 526 5.47 11.29 -6.60
N ILE A 527 4.38 12.03 -6.80
CA ILE A 527 4.39 13.28 -7.57
C ILE A 527 4.84 14.43 -6.67
N MET A 528 5.90 15.14 -7.06
CA MET A 528 6.49 16.19 -6.24
C MET A 528 5.71 17.50 -6.31
N LYS A 529 5.89 18.36 -5.31
CA LYS A 529 5.15 19.62 -5.19
C LYS A 529 5.28 20.48 -6.44
N ASN A 530 4.15 21.03 -6.86
CA ASN A 530 4.04 21.89 -8.04
C ASN A 530 4.39 21.22 -9.38
N ASP A 531 4.54 19.89 -9.42
CA ASP A 531 4.76 19.18 -10.68
C ASP A 531 3.53 19.32 -11.59
N GLN A 532 3.80 19.46 -12.88
CA GLN A 532 2.78 19.52 -13.93
C GLN A 532 3.00 18.37 -14.91
N LEU A 533 2.06 17.43 -14.93
CA LEU A 533 2.14 16.22 -15.74
C LEU A 533 1.40 16.47 -17.08
N PRO A 534 2.11 16.43 -18.23
CA PRO A 534 1.50 16.66 -19.53
C PRO A 534 0.44 15.62 -19.90
N LEU A 535 -0.47 15.93 -20.81
CA LEU A 535 -1.52 15.02 -21.26
C LEU A 535 -0.95 13.68 -21.77
N ASN A 536 -1.66 12.57 -21.53
CA ASN A 536 -1.30 11.24 -22.04
C ASN A 536 0.10 10.79 -21.60
N THR A 537 0.51 11.03 -20.35
CA THR A 537 1.84 10.61 -19.86
C THR A 537 1.72 9.64 -18.69
N HIS A 538 2.67 8.71 -18.62
CA HIS A 538 2.75 7.67 -17.60
C HIS A 538 3.93 7.97 -16.67
N TRP A 539 3.79 7.69 -15.38
CA TRP A 539 4.78 8.10 -14.37
C TRP A 539 4.98 7.03 -13.31
N LYS A 540 6.24 6.70 -13.01
CA LYS A 540 6.63 5.71 -11.99
C LYS A 540 7.77 6.21 -11.11
N GLY A 541 7.83 5.71 -9.88
CA GLY A 541 8.98 5.89 -8.99
C GLY A 541 8.82 6.99 -7.94
N ILE A 542 9.86 7.12 -7.11
CA ILE A 542 9.95 8.02 -5.96
C ILE A 542 11.33 8.69 -5.97
N PRO A 543 11.46 9.94 -6.48
CA PRO A 543 10.41 10.75 -7.08
C PRO A 543 9.94 10.19 -8.43
N ALA A 544 8.75 10.61 -8.87
CA ALA A 544 8.18 10.17 -10.13
C ALA A 544 9.02 10.60 -11.35
N LEU A 545 9.26 9.65 -12.24
CA LEU A 545 9.88 9.85 -13.53
C LEU A 545 8.89 9.47 -14.63
N ALA A 546 8.92 10.23 -15.73
CA ALA A 546 8.11 9.91 -16.90
C ALA A 546 8.54 8.54 -17.43
N ASP A 547 7.57 7.63 -17.54
CA ASP A 547 7.81 6.33 -18.14
C ASP A 547 7.82 6.50 -19.66
N ALA A 548 9.01 6.41 -20.26
CA ALA A 548 9.20 6.51 -21.70
C ALA A 548 8.61 5.32 -22.47
N THR A 549 8.05 4.31 -21.78
CA THR A 549 7.22 3.26 -22.38
C THR A 549 5.85 3.83 -22.81
N LYS A 550 5.88 4.86 -23.65
CA LYS A 550 4.81 5.14 -24.59
C LYS A 550 5.07 4.24 -25.78
N HIS A 551 4.41 3.09 -25.78
CA HIS A 551 3.69 2.56 -26.93
C HIS A 551 2.90 1.36 -26.40
N LEU A 552 1.57 1.44 -26.40
CA LEU A 552 0.83 0.24 -26.80
C LEU A 552 1.50 -0.23 -28.10
N PRO A 553 1.72 -1.53 -28.34
CA PRO A 553 2.44 -2.01 -29.54
C PRO A 553 1.81 -1.61 -30.89
N PHE A 554 0.79 -0.75 -30.91
CA PHE A 554 -0.15 -0.58 -32.02
C PHE A 554 -0.55 0.88 -32.31
N GLU A 555 0.07 1.91 -31.70
CA GLU A 555 -0.35 3.30 -31.95
C GLU A 555 0.40 4.04 -33.08
N ASN A 556 1.49 3.48 -33.61
CA ASN A 556 2.11 3.95 -34.85
C ASN A 556 2.28 2.76 -35.79
N GLU A 557 1.84 2.89 -37.04
CA GLU A 557 1.73 1.82 -38.04
C GLU A 557 3.07 1.28 -38.59
N SER A 558 4.05 1.01 -37.73
CA SER A 558 5.28 0.32 -38.09
C SER A 558 5.87 -0.39 -36.86
N ILE A 559 6.11 -1.69 -36.98
CA ILE A 559 6.72 -2.54 -35.95
C ILE A 559 8.08 -2.98 -36.49
N ASP A 560 9.13 -2.82 -35.70
CA ASP A 560 10.38 -3.54 -35.91
C ASP A 560 10.21 -4.96 -35.37
N ILE A 561 10.11 -5.95 -36.26
CA ILE A 561 9.99 -7.36 -35.88
C ILE A 561 11.39 -7.95 -35.76
N ILE A 562 11.85 -8.18 -34.52
CA ILE A 562 13.03 -9.02 -34.28
C ILE A 562 12.59 -10.49 -34.27
N LEU A 563 12.71 -11.16 -35.44
CA LEU A 563 12.51 -12.60 -35.55
C LEU A 563 13.73 -13.33 -34.98
N CYS A 564 13.65 -13.74 -33.71
CA CYS A 564 14.65 -14.62 -33.11
C CYS A 564 14.36 -16.06 -33.58
N ILE A 565 15.04 -16.53 -34.63
CA ILE A 565 14.86 -17.88 -35.17
C ILE A 565 15.78 -18.85 -34.40
N GLU A 566 15.40 -19.21 -33.17
CA GLU A 566 15.98 -20.38 -32.48
C GLU A 566 15.29 -21.68 -32.93
N ALA A 567 15.33 -21.99 -34.24
CA ALA A 567 14.94 -23.31 -34.74
C ALA A 567 15.41 -23.54 -36.19
N THR A 568 16.72 -23.59 -36.41
CA THR A 568 17.26 -24.06 -37.71
C THR A 568 17.01 -25.55 -37.97
N HIS A 569 16.46 -26.29 -37.00
CA HIS A 569 16.18 -27.72 -37.14
C HIS A 569 14.84 -28.05 -37.84
N ALA A 570 13.98 -27.06 -38.09
CA ALA A 570 12.64 -27.29 -38.64
C ALA A 570 12.53 -27.10 -40.17
N PHE A 571 13.54 -26.52 -40.82
CA PHE A 571 13.52 -26.20 -42.24
C PHE A 571 14.63 -26.95 -42.97
N GLY A 572 14.38 -28.23 -43.25
CA GLY A 572 15.37 -29.14 -43.86
C GLY A 572 15.60 -28.96 -45.36
N GLU A 573 14.94 -28.00 -46.02
CA GLU A 573 15.13 -27.76 -47.47
C GLU A 573 15.31 -26.26 -47.79
N PRO A 574 16.18 -25.91 -48.77
CA PRO A 574 16.40 -24.53 -49.23
C PRO A 574 15.11 -23.81 -49.65
N VAL A 575 14.14 -24.56 -50.18
CA VAL A 575 12.83 -24.06 -50.61
C VAL A 575 12.02 -23.48 -49.44
N ALA A 576 12.19 -24.03 -48.24
CA ALA A 576 11.46 -23.58 -47.05
C ALA A 576 11.96 -22.22 -46.53
N ILE A 577 13.26 -21.92 -46.71
CA ILE A 577 13.83 -20.61 -46.37
C ILE A 577 13.35 -19.54 -47.34
N ALA A 578 13.27 -19.85 -48.64
CA ALA A 578 12.73 -18.93 -49.65
C ALA A 578 11.23 -18.64 -49.43
N GLN A 579 10.44 -19.66 -49.05
CA GLN A 579 9.03 -19.48 -48.68
C GLN A 579 8.88 -18.64 -47.41
N PHE A 580 9.72 -18.87 -46.39
CA PHE A 580 9.73 -18.06 -45.18
C PHE A 580 10.08 -16.60 -45.48
N ALA A 581 11.11 -16.33 -46.27
CA ALA A 581 11.48 -14.97 -46.67
C ALA A 581 10.34 -14.28 -47.43
N ASN A 582 9.67 -14.98 -48.35
CA ASN A 582 8.51 -14.45 -49.06
C ASN A 582 7.32 -14.17 -48.13
N GLU A 583 7.06 -15.00 -47.11
CA GLU A 583 6.03 -14.74 -46.12
C GLU A 583 6.37 -13.56 -45.21
N VAL A 584 7.65 -13.40 -44.84
CA VAL A 584 8.12 -12.23 -44.08
C VAL A 584 7.96 -10.96 -44.91
N VAL A 585 8.36 -10.97 -46.18
CA VAL A 585 8.17 -9.84 -47.10
C VAL A 585 6.68 -9.56 -47.36
N ARG A 586 5.83 -10.58 -47.44
CA ARG A 586 4.35 -10.43 -47.57
C ARG A 586 3.73 -9.70 -46.37
N VAL A 587 4.29 -9.88 -45.18
CA VAL A 587 3.77 -9.29 -43.93
C VAL A 587 4.34 -7.89 -43.68
N LEU A 588 5.55 -7.59 -44.16
CA LEU A 588 6.16 -6.26 -44.06
C LEU A 588 5.51 -5.29 -45.08
N ARG A 589 5.06 -4.12 -44.62
CA ARG A 589 4.52 -3.06 -45.49
C ARG A 589 5.65 -2.39 -46.30
N LEU A 590 5.30 -1.69 -47.39
CA LEU A 590 6.20 -0.80 -48.12
C LEU A 590 6.92 0.15 -47.13
N ASN A 591 8.26 0.12 -47.15
CA ASN A 591 9.22 0.84 -46.28
C ASN A 591 9.59 0.18 -44.95
N GLY A 592 9.25 -1.09 -44.71
CA GLY A 592 9.86 -1.87 -43.63
C GLY A 592 11.25 -2.36 -44.01
N TYR A 593 12.22 -2.25 -43.10
CA TYR A 593 13.60 -2.70 -43.30
C TYR A 593 13.85 -4.04 -42.57
N LEU A 594 14.54 -4.98 -43.22
CA LEU A 594 14.93 -6.25 -42.63
C LEU A 594 16.42 -6.19 -42.25
N LEU A 595 16.72 -6.09 -40.95
CA LEU A 595 18.08 -6.19 -40.43
C LEU A 595 18.42 -7.66 -40.16
N TRP A 596 19.31 -8.23 -40.98
CA TRP A 596 19.77 -9.61 -40.88
C TRP A 596 21.12 -9.67 -40.16
N CYS A 597 21.15 -10.21 -38.94
CA CYS A 597 22.39 -10.38 -38.16
C CYS A 597 22.74 -11.86 -37.96
N ASP A 598 23.92 -12.21 -38.46
CA ASP A 598 24.79 -13.36 -38.16
C ASP A 598 24.18 -14.77 -38.17
N PHE A 599 24.44 -15.50 -39.26
CA PHE A 599 24.45 -16.97 -39.22
C PHE A 599 25.86 -17.45 -38.91
N CYS A 600 26.09 -17.93 -37.69
CA CYS A 600 27.19 -18.85 -37.44
C CYS A 600 26.90 -20.17 -38.19
N TYR A 601 27.39 -20.26 -39.41
CA TYR A 601 27.22 -21.43 -40.27
C TYR A 601 28.05 -22.60 -39.73
N MET A 602 27.38 -23.71 -39.39
CA MET A 602 28.02 -25.01 -39.25
C MET A 602 28.16 -25.65 -40.65
N ASN A 603 29.38 -25.59 -41.18
CA ASN A 603 29.95 -26.42 -42.26
C ASN A 603 29.15 -26.64 -43.57
N GLY A 604 29.72 -26.17 -44.68
CA GLY A 604 29.60 -26.82 -45.99
C GLY A 604 28.96 -25.98 -47.09
N SER A 605 29.83 -25.36 -47.91
CA SER A 605 29.62 -24.98 -49.32
C SER A 605 28.18 -24.85 -49.85
N ASP A 606 27.59 -23.66 -49.78
CA ASP A 606 26.65 -23.19 -50.79
C ASP A 606 26.65 -21.65 -50.83
N THR A 607 27.26 -21.09 -51.88
CA THR A 607 27.38 -19.63 -52.13
C THR A 607 26.10 -19.00 -52.71
N SER A 608 25.00 -19.75 -52.86
CA SER A 608 23.79 -19.30 -53.55
C SER A 608 22.91 -18.32 -52.77
N ILE A 609 23.04 -18.23 -51.44
CA ILE A 609 22.21 -17.35 -50.61
C ILE A 609 22.61 -15.89 -50.75
N TYR A 610 23.91 -15.60 -50.88
CA TYR A 610 24.40 -14.23 -51.08
C TYR A 610 24.01 -13.67 -52.46
N ASP A 611 23.97 -14.52 -53.50
CA ASP A 611 23.52 -14.13 -54.84
C ASP A 611 22.01 -13.82 -54.88
N LEU A 612 21.20 -14.38 -53.96
CA LEU A 612 19.78 -14.04 -53.83
C LEU A 612 19.57 -12.67 -53.17
N ILE A 613 20.50 -12.24 -52.30
CA ILE A 613 20.45 -10.97 -51.57
C ILE A 613 20.99 -9.81 -52.45
N ALA A 614 21.87 -10.11 -53.40
CA ALA A 614 22.51 -9.10 -54.26
C ALA A 614 21.63 -8.56 -55.40
N ASN A 615 20.47 -9.17 -55.68
CA ASN A 615 19.56 -8.69 -56.73
C ASN A 615 18.55 -7.68 -56.15
N ASP A 616 19.00 -6.43 -56.00
CA ASP A 616 18.32 -5.15 -56.29
C ASP A 616 16.84 -4.89 -55.91
N GLU A 617 16.19 -5.66 -55.03
CA GLU A 617 14.84 -5.32 -54.52
C GLU A 617 14.72 -5.23 -52.97
N LEU A 618 15.83 -5.28 -52.24
CA LEU A 618 15.86 -4.94 -50.81
C LEU A 618 16.76 -3.73 -50.56
N ILE A 619 16.15 -2.55 -50.47
CA ILE A 619 16.79 -1.37 -49.89
C ILE A 619 16.80 -1.59 -48.37
N ILE A 620 18.00 -1.73 -47.81
CA ILE A 620 18.31 -1.88 -46.37
C ILE A 620 17.95 -0.62 -45.59
#